data_AF-A0A1F5NRN1-F1
#
_entry.id   AF-A0A1F5NRN1-F1
#
_cell.length_a   1.000
_cell.length_b   1.000
_cell.length_c   1.000
_cell.angle_alpha   90.00
_cell.angle_beta   90.00
_cell.angle_gamma   90.00
#
_symmetry.space_group_name_H-M   'P 1'
#
loop_
_entity.id
_entity.type
_entity.pdbx_description
1 polymer ?
#
loop_
_entity_poly.entity_id
_entity_poly.type
_entity_poly.pdbx_seq_one_letter_code
_entity_poly.pdbx_strand_id
1 'polypeptide(L)' 'MARPTNSIRKLQKIGNGSLSVIIPADIVRALSLREHQRMLVRKINGAIVIRDARTKKRK' A
#
# COMPACT_ATOMS: atom_id res chain seq x y z
N MET A 1 23.41 -5.43 11.86
CA MET A 1 22.25 -5.16 12.74
C MET A 1 21.26 -4.30 11.97
N ALA A 2 20.02 -4.75 11.78
CA ALA A 2 18.99 -3.95 11.09
C ALA A 2 18.60 -2.76 12.00
N ARG A 3 18.73 -1.54 11.47
CA ARG A 3 18.35 -0.30 12.17
C ARG A 3 16.84 -0.36 12.49
N PRO A 4 16.38 0.02 13.71
CA PRO A 4 14.96 0.01 14.03
C PRO A 4 14.24 0.90 13.02
N THR A 5 13.38 0.28 12.22
CA THR A 5 12.71 0.97 11.13
C THR A 5 11.56 1.77 11.72
N ASN A 6 11.84 2.99 12.17
CA ASN A 6 10.78 3.91 12.58
C ASN A 6 9.75 3.95 11.43
N SER A 7 8.52 3.50 11.71
CA SER A 7 7.51 3.20 10.69
C SER A 7 6.87 4.46 10.10
N ILE A 8 7.29 5.64 10.60
CA ILE A 8 6.90 6.93 10.07
C ILE A 8 7.48 7.11 8.66
N ARG A 9 6.61 7.44 7.71
CA ARG A 9 6.94 7.70 6.30
C ARG A 9 6.32 9.02 5.87
N LYS A 10 7.02 9.74 5.00
CA LYS A 10 6.53 10.99 4.43
C LYS A 10 5.56 10.70 3.29
N LEU A 11 4.51 11.50 3.23
CA LEU A 11 3.59 11.52 2.11
C LEU A 11 4.19 12.38 0.98
N GLN A 12 4.38 11.80 -0.19
CA GLN A 12 5.01 12.44 -1.33
C GLN A 12 3.98 12.74 -2.41
N LYS A 13 4.09 13.89 -3.07
CA LYS A 13 3.21 14.23 -4.19
C LYS A 13 3.67 13.51 -5.45
N ILE A 14 2.74 12.85 -6.14
CA ILE A 14 2.93 12.26 -7.46
C ILE A 14 1.99 12.98 -8.44
N GLY A 15 2.59 13.61 -9.46
CA GLY A 15 1.86 14.35 -10.49
C GLY A 15 1.04 15.51 -9.92
N ASN A 16 -0.11 15.80 -10.53
CA ASN A 16 -0.88 17.01 -10.24
C ASN A 16 -1.96 16.87 -9.16
N GLY A 17 -2.16 15.69 -8.58
CA GLY A 17 -3.21 15.51 -7.56
C GLY A 17 -3.15 14.23 -6.75
N SER A 18 -2.14 13.39 -6.94
CA SER A 18 -1.99 12.14 -6.21
C SER A 18 -0.88 12.23 -5.18
N LEU A 19 -1.00 11.42 -4.13
CA LEU A 19 -0.05 11.33 -3.04
C LEU A 19 0.33 9.86 -2.85
N SER A 20 1.59 9.60 -2.55
CA SER A 20 2.12 8.27 -2.29
C SER A 20 2.79 8.20 -0.92
N VAL A 21 2.80 6.99 -0.37
CA VAL A 21 3.57 6.63 0.80
C VAL A 21 4.36 5.38 0.46
N ILE A 22 5.65 5.37 0.82
CA ILE A 22 6.51 4.22 0.57
C ILE A 22 6.17 3.13 1.59
N ILE A 23 5.60 2.03 1.10
CA ILE A 23 5.32 0.84 1.90
C ILE A 23 6.58 -0.02 1.93
N PRO A 24 7.09 -0.42 3.11
CA PRO A 24 8.21 -1.34 3.22
C PRO A 24 7.97 -2.66 2.46
N ALA A 25 9.01 -3.18 1.80
CA ALA A 25 8.93 -4.40 1.00
C ALA A 25 8.47 -5.62 1.81
N ASP A 26 8.81 -5.68 3.11
CA ASP A 26 8.43 -6.79 3.98
C ASP A 26 6.90 -6.90 4.14
N ILE A 27 6.20 -5.76 4.23
CA ILE A 27 4.74 -5.71 4.30
C ILE A 27 4.13 -6.15 2.96
N VAL A 28 4.68 -5.66 1.85
CA VAL A 28 4.23 -6.01 0.50
C VAL A 28 4.35 -7.53 0.27
N ARG A 29 5.48 -8.13 0.68
CA ARG A 29 5.74 -9.57 0.60
C ARG A 29 4.83 -10.38 1.52
N ALA A 30 4.64 -9.95 2.77
CA ALA A 30 3.74 -10.62 3.71
C ALA A 30 2.29 -10.65 3.21
N LEU A 31 1.87 -9.59 2.51
CA LEU A 31 0.54 -9.48 1.89
C LEU A 31 0.46 -10.15 0.50
N SER A 32 1.55 -10.76 0.02
CA SER A 32 1.65 -11.39 -1.31
C SER A 32 1.22 -10.48 -2.46
N LEU A 33 1.46 -9.18 -2.32
CA LEU A 33 1.12 -8.19 -3.34
C LEU A 33 2.16 -8.20 -4.45
N ARG A 34 1.70 -8.00 -5.69
CA ARG A 34 2.55 -7.95 -6.88
C ARG A 34 2.56 -6.56 -7.49
N GLU A 35 3.61 -6.27 -8.24
CA GLU A 35 3.67 -5.06 -9.06
C GLU A 35 2.52 -5.02 -10.06
N HIS A 36 2.01 -3.81 -10.32
CA HIS A 36 0.90 -3.52 -11.24
C HIS A 36 -0.44 -4.22 -10.91
N GLN A 37 -0.57 -4.76 -9.69
CA GLN A 37 -1.83 -5.34 -9.22
C GLN A 37 -2.88 -4.27 -8.94
N ARG A 38 -4.14 -4.57 -9.25
CA ARG A 38 -5.28 -3.70 -8.93
C ARG A 38 -5.63 -3.81 -7.44
N MET A 39 -5.67 -2.66 -6.77
CA MET A 39 -5.98 -2.56 -5.35
C MET A 39 -7.23 -1.72 -5.11
N LEU A 40 -7.97 -2.05 -4.05
CA LEU A 40 -9.05 -1.23 -3.50
C LEU A 40 -8.48 -0.38 -2.37
N VAL A 41 -8.65 0.93 -2.49
CA VAL A 41 -8.26 1.90 -1.48
C VAL A 41 -9.53 2.46 -0.85
N ARG A 42 -9.72 2.26 0.44
CA ARG A 42 -10.90 2.76 1.18
C ARG A 42 -10.46 3.58 2.39
N LYS A 43 -11.14 4.71 2.61
CA LYS A 43 -11.01 5.49 3.85
C LYS A 43 -11.79 4.82 4.97
N ILE A 44 -11.17 4.72 6.14
CA ILE A 44 -11.82 4.43 7.43
C ILE A 44 -11.48 5.57 8.41
N ASN A 45 -12.09 5.57 9.60
CA ASN A 45 -11.80 6.59 10.60
C ASN A 45 -10.33 6.55 11.00
N GLY A 46 -9.60 7.64 10.72
CA GLY A 46 -8.18 7.78 11.05
C GLY A 46 -7.19 7.02 10.16
N ALA A 47 -7.63 6.26 9.16
CA ALA A 47 -6.73 5.45 8.33
C ALA A 47 -7.24 5.19 6.90
N ILE A 48 -6.34 4.69 6.05
CA ILE A 48 -6.66 4.17 4.72
C ILE A 48 -6.37 2.68 4.73
N VAL A 49 -7.32 1.90 4.21
CA VAL A 49 -7.19 0.45 4.05
C VAL A 49 -6.96 0.15 2.59
N ILE A 50 -5.88 -0.60 2.32
CA ILE A 50 -5.51 -1.08 0.99
C ILE A 50 -5.77 -2.59 0.95
N ARG A 51 -6.61 -3.04 0.03
CA ARG A 51 -6.96 -4.46 -0.15
C ARG A 51 -6.80 -4.88 -1.60
N ASP A 52 -6.45 -6.14 -1.83
CA ASP A 52 -6.50 -6.73 -3.16
C ASP A 52 -7.93 -6.64 -3.72
N ALA A 53 -8.08 -6.14 -4.95
CA ALA A 53 -9.37 -6.02 -5.60
C ALA A 53 -9.99 -7.36 -5.99
N ARG A 54 -9.25 -8.49 -5.92
CA ARG A 54 -9.71 -9.87 -6.24
C ARG A 54 -10.61 -9.96 -7.48
N THR A 55 -10.38 -9.10 -8.48
CA THR A 55 -11.33 -8.81 -9.57
C THR A 55 -11.52 -9.93 -10.61
N LYS A 56 -11.16 -11.18 -10.31
CA LYS A 56 -11.58 -12.33 -11.09
C LYS A 56 -12.44 -13.23 -10.22
N LYS A 57 -13.73 -13.30 -10.53
CA LYS A 57 -14.54 -14.50 -10.28
C LYS A 57 -13.71 -15.69 -10.77
N ARG A 58 -13.20 -16.52 -9.85
CA ARG A 58 -12.83 -17.89 -10.23
C ARG A 58 -14.15 -18.53 -10.66
N LYS A 59 -14.25 -18.81 -11.96
CA LYS A 59 -15.36 -19.54 -12.55
C LYS A 59 -15.31 -20.99 -12.07
#